data_AF-A0AAU8TYS9-F1
#
_entry.id   AF-A0AAU8TYS9-F1
#
_cell.length_a   1.000
_cell.length_b   1.000
_cell.length_c   1.000
_cell.angle_alpha   90.00
_cell.angle_beta   90.00
_cell.angle_gamma   90.00
#
_symmetry.space_group_name_H-M   'P 1'
#
loop_
_entity.id
_entity.type
_entity.pdbx_description
1 polymer ?
#
loop_
_entity_poly.entity_id
_entity_poly.type
_entity_poly.pdbx_seq_one_letter_code
_entity_poly.pdbx_strand_id
1 'polypeptide(L)'
;MNTYISITDKNGNKKYEFSSNFFRNLKLILILNFTIFLVLILTTIFLIFSKNSVKDELINLRSQNEILENELSSQKNSEQTEEPNNLELALALSKTSLKEQKPKNILVAENLESKFIKSIPNSLPITNKGITSSYGQRVHPISKISRFHHGIDLRAELKTPIYATADGFVKYASLSNTGYGYLVIITHNYGFETRYAHMFDKDVVKVGQWVRKGELIGYSGNTGLSSGPHLHYEVRFLDHSLDPLSFIKFNNIFYDERKVPWQGILRAISEF
;
A
#
# COMPACT_ATOMS: atom_id res chain seq x y z
N MET A 1 -14.29 34.93 -50.80
CA MET A 1 -13.32 35.38 -51.82
C MET A 1 -12.18 34.38 -51.83
N ASN A 2 -11.88 33.75 -52.96
CA ASN A 2 -10.76 32.81 -53.06
C ASN A 2 -9.46 33.59 -53.19
N THR A 3 -8.41 33.09 -52.55
CA THR A 3 -7.09 33.72 -52.55
C THR A 3 -6.19 32.99 -53.52
N TYR A 4 -5.50 33.73 -54.38
CA TYR A 4 -4.59 33.17 -55.37
C TYR A 4 -3.16 33.55 -55.03
N ILE A 5 -2.26 32.57 -55.03
CA ILE A 5 -0.82 32.78 -54.90
C ILE A 5 -0.18 32.37 -56.22
N SER A 6 0.49 33.31 -56.88
CA SER A 6 1.26 33.06 -58.10
C SER A 6 2.75 33.10 -57.79
N ILE A 7 3.47 32.03 -58.15
CA ILE A 7 4.92 31.97 -58.06
C ILE A 7 5.46 32.00 -59.49
N THR A 8 6.33 32.97 -59.77
CA THR A 8 6.99 33.12 -61.07
C THR A 8 8.47 32.84 -60.91
N ASP A 9 9.00 31.93 -61.70
CA ASP A 9 10.42 31.64 -61.79
C ASP A 9 10.89 31.62 -63.26
N LYS A 10 12.17 31.27 -63.47
CA LYS A 10 12.79 31.18 -64.81
C LYS A 10 12.12 30.16 -65.76
N ASN A 11 11.28 29.26 -65.23
CA ASN A 11 10.59 28.23 -65.99
C ASN A 11 9.09 28.55 -66.23
N GLY A 12 8.60 29.70 -65.75
CA GLY A 12 7.24 30.19 -66.01
C GLY A 12 6.47 30.60 -64.75
N ASN A 13 5.17 30.82 -64.91
CA ASN A 13 4.27 31.22 -63.82
C ASN A 13 3.34 30.07 -63.44
N LYS A 14 3.36 29.67 -62.16
CA LYS A 14 2.40 28.73 -61.58
C LYS A 14 1.46 29.47 -60.62
N LYS A 15 0.15 29.34 -60.84
CA LYS A 15 -0.91 29.90 -59.98
C LYS A 15 -1.53 28.80 -59.13
N TYR A 16 -1.72 29.07 -57.84
CA TYR A 16 -2.39 28.21 -56.88
C TYR A 16 -3.62 28.93 -56.32
N GLU A 17 -4.76 28.25 -56.30
CA GLU A 17 -6.00 28.76 -55.74
C GLU A 17 -6.27 28.12 -54.38
N PHE A 18 -6.61 28.95 -53.39
CA PHE A 18 -6.94 28.52 -52.05
C PHE A 18 -8.33 29.01 -51.66
N SER A 19 -9.15 28.10 -51.14
CA SER A 19 -10.46 28.46 -50.57
C SER A 19 -10.28 29.33 -49.33
N SER A 20 -11.23 30.22 -49.06
CA SER A 20 -11.18 31.06 -47.84
C SER A 20 -11.16 30.24 -46.55
N ASN A 21 -11.72 29.03 -46.57
CA ASN A 21 -11.73 28.10 -45.44
C ASN A 21 -10.35 27.49 -45.17
N PHE A 22 -9.48 27.39 -46.18
CA PHE A 22 -8.14 26.82 -46.06
C PHE A 22 -7.30 27.59 -45.04
N PHE A 23 -7.21 28.93 -45.17
CA PHE A 23 -6.43 29.76 -44.25
C PHE A 23 -7.02 29.80 -42.84
N ARG A 24 -8.35 29.77 -42.71
CA ARG A 24 -9.02 29.69 -41.40
C ARG A 24 -8.64 28.39 -40.68
N ASN A 25 -8.72 27.26 -41.36
CA ASN A 25 -8.37 25.96 -40.80
C ASN A 25 -6.88 25.87 -40.49
N LEU A 26 -6.01 26.40 -41.37
CA LEU A 26 -4.57 26.46 -41.14
C LEU A 26 -4.23 27.27 -39.88
N LYS A 27 -4.88 28.42 -39.69
CA LYS A 27 -4.71 29.24 -38.47
C LYS A 27 -5.16 28.51 -37.22
N LEU A 28 -6.29 27.79 -37.26
CA LEU A 28 -6.78 26.99 -36.14
C LEU A 28 -5.80 25.86 -35.79
N ILE A 29 -5.27 25.16 -36.79
CA ILE A 29 -4.27 24.10 -36.59
C ILE A 29 -2.99 24.67 -35.95
N LEU A 30 -2.52 25.83 -36.41
CA LEU A 30 -1.33 26.48 -35.84
C LEU A 30 -1.55 26.89 -34.39
N ILE A 31 -2.72 27.46 -34.06
CA ILE A 31 -3.09 27.82 -32.67
C ILE A 31 -3.17 26.56 -31.79
N LEU A 32 -3.79 25.49 -32.28
CA LEU A 32 -3.88 24.23 -31.54
C LEU A 32 -2.51 23.63 -31.27
N ASN A 33 -1.61 23.59 -32.26
CA ASN A 33 -0.24 23.11 -32.04
C ASN A 33 0.53 23.99 -31.07
N PHE A 34 0.39 25.32 -31.18
CA PHE A 34 1.05 26.25 -30.25
C PHE A 34 0.55 26.07 -28.81
N THR A 35 -0.76 25.89 -28.61
CA THR A 35 -1.32 25.63 -27.27
C THR A 35 -0.86 24.31 -26.69
N ILE A 36 -0.83 23.23 -27.48
CA ILE A 36 -0.27 21.94 -27.05
C ILE A 36 1.20 22.08 -26.64
N PHE A 37 2.00 22.77 -27.45
CA PHE A 37 3.42 23.02 -27.16
C PHE A 37 3.62 23.82 -25.87
N LEU A 38 2.79 24.86 -25.64
CA LEU A 38 2.83 25.67 -24.43
C LEU A 38 2.49 24.84 -23.18
N VAL A 39 1.47 23.98 -23.26
CA VAL A 39 1.11 23.06 -22.16
C VAL A 39 2.27 22.11 -21.85
N LEU A 40 2.91 21.54 -22.87
CA LEU A 40 4.07 20.67 -22.68
C LEU A 40 5.22 21.38 -21.96
N ILE A 41 5.54 22.63 -22.35
CA ILE A 41 6.56 23.44 -21.65
C ILE A 41 6.19 23.70 -20.20
N LEU A 42 4.94 24.09 -19.93
CA LEU A 42 4.50 24.36 -18.56
C LEU A 42 4.57 23.10 -17.68
N THR A 43 4.18 21.94 -18.22
CA THR A 43 4.27 20.67 -17.49
C THR A 43 5.71 20.27 -17.19
N THR A 44 6.66 20.46 -18.12
CA THR A 44 8.06 20.12 -17.87
C THR A 44 8.69 21.04 -16.83
N ILE A 45 8.38 22.35 -16.87
CA ILE A 45 8.80 23.31 -15.84
C ILE A 45 8.26 22.91 -14.46
N PHE A 46 6.97 22.54 -14.38
CA PHE A 46 6.35 22.09 -13.13
C PHE A 46 7.04 20.83 -12.58
N LEU A 47 7.31 19.84 -13.44
CA LEU A 47 8.01 18.62 -13.02
C LEU A 47 9.44 18.89 -12.52
N ILE A 48 10.16 19.82 -13.16
CA ILE A 48 11.51 20.23 -12.71
C ILE A 48 11.44 20.88 -11.32
N PHE A 49 10.47 21.80 -11.11
CA PHE A 49 10.29 22.45 -9.82
C PHE A 49 9.92 21.47 -8.71
N SER A 50 8.96 20.58 -8.97
CA SER A 50 8.55 19.52 -8.04
C SER A 50 9.73 18.60 -7.69
N LYS A 51 10.54 18.21 -8.68
CA LYS A 51 11.74 17.40 -8.46
C LYS A 51 12.77 18.09 -7.55
N ASN A 52 12.97 19.40 -7.73
CA ASN A 52 13.91 20.16 -6.90
C ASN A 52 13.41 20.25 -5.45
N SER A 53 12.11 20.53 -5.25
CA SER A 53 11.50 20.57 -3.91
C SER A 53 11.67 19.25 -3.14
N VAL A 54 11.46 18.11 -3.81
CA VAL A 54 11.66 16.78 -3.19
C VAL A 54 13.14 16.53 -2.87
N LYS A 55 14.06 17.01 -3.73
CA LYS A 55 15.50 16.88 -3.50
C LYS A 55 15.95 17.67 -2.27
N ASP A 56 15.39 18.86 -2.06
CA ASP A 56 15.72 19.70 -0.90
C ASP A 56 15.21 19.07 0.40
N GLU A 57 13.99 18.52 0.38
CA GLU A 57 13.44 17.77 1.52
C GLU A 57 14.29 16.54 1.87
N LEU A 58 14.76 15.80 0.86
CA LEU A 58 15.65 14.65 1.05
C LEU A 58 16.98 15.05 1.69
N ILE A 59 17.54 16.20 1.32
CA ILE A 59 18.79 16.70 1.91
C ILE A 59 18.60 17.04 3.39
N ASN A 60 17.49 17.72 3.72
CA ASN A 60 17.17 18.06 5.10
C ASN A 60 16.98 16.81 5.98
N LEU A 61 16.23 15.82 5.50
CA LEU A 61 16.03 14.55 6.20
C LEU A 61 17.34 13.80 6.45
N ARG A 62 18.27 13.79 5.48
CA ARG A 62 19.59 13.17 5.65
C ARG A 62 20.40 13.87 6.74
N SER A 63 20.37 15.20 6.78
CA SER A 63 21.04 15.97 7.83
C SER A 63 20.48 15.67 9.22
N GLN A 64 19.15 15.55 9.35
CA GLN A 64 18.52 15.19 10.62
C GLN A 64 18.93 13.80 11.10
N ASN A 65 18.98 12.81 10.19
CA ASN A 65 19.41 11.45 10.54
C ASN A 65 20.86 11.42 11.03
N GLU A 66 21.76 12.19 10.39
CA GLU A 66 23.16 12.27 10.82
C GLU A 66 23.30 12.88 12.22
N ILE A 67 22.52 13.91 12.54
CA ILE A 67 22.49 14.51 13.89
C ILE A 67 22.02 13.47 14.92
N LEU A 68 20.94 12.75 14.63
CA LEU A 68 20.38 11.74 15.53
C LEU A 68 21.37 10.57 15.78
N GLU A 69 22.07 10.12 14.74
CA GLU A 69 23.09 9.08 14.86
C GLU A 69 24.25 9.54 15.76
N ASN A 70 24.67 10.81 15.64
CA ASN A 70 25.69 11.39 16.50
C ASN A 70 25.23 11.49 17.97
N GLU A 71 24.00 11.90 18.23
CA GLU A 71 23.42 11.92 19.59
C GLU A 71 23.37 10.52 20.22
N LEU A 72 22.96 9.52 19.44
CA LEU A 72 22.85 8.13 19.90
C LEU A 72 24.22 7.50 20.19
N SER A 73 25.24 7.86 19.41
CA SER A 73 26.63 7.45 19.67
C SER A 73 27.19 8.10 20.93
N SER A 74 26.81 9.35 21.20
CA SER A 74 27.22 10.10 22.40
C SER A 74 26.64 9.48 23.68
N GLN A 75 25.37 9.04 23.63
CA GLN A 75 24.73 8.33 24.75
C GLN A 75 25.39 6.98 25.07
N LYS A 76 25.74 6.20 24.05
CA LYS A 76 26.43 4.91 24.25
C LYS A 76 27.81 5.06 24.90
N ASN A 77 28.53 6.12 24.54
CA ASN A 77 29.84 6.40 25.12
C ASN A 77 29.74 6.86 26.59
N SER A 78 28.66 7.56 26.97
CA SER A 78 28.41 7.90 28.38
C SER A 78 27.99 6.70 29.24
N GLU A 79 27.35 5.70 28.66
CA GLU A 79 26.96 4.46 29.37
C GLU A 79 28.14 3.49 29.57
N GLN A 80 29.21 3.58 28.76
CA GLN A 80 30.39 2.72 28.88
C GLN A 80 31.45 3.21 29.87
N THR A 81 31.32 4.42 30.43
CA THR A 81 32.30 4.99 31.37
C THR A 81 31.99 4.76 32.85
N GLU A 82 30.88 4.11 33.21
CA GLU A 82 30.55 3.75 34.60
C GLU A 82 30.27 2.25 34.76
N GLU A 83 31.30 1.41 34.61
CA GLU A 83 31.33 0.12 35.33
C GLU A 83 32.26 0.23 36.53
N PRO A 84 31.71 0.11 37.75
CA PRO A 84 32.37 -0.74 38.73
C PRO A 84 31.41 -1.82 39.25
N ASN A 85 31.82 -3.07 39.06
CA ASN A 85 31.87 -4.10 40.10
C ASN A 85 30.58 -4.38 40.91
N ASN A 86 29.40 -4.45 40.28
CA ASN A 86 28.12 -4.70 40.97
C ASN A 86 27.54 -6.11 40.78
N LEU A 87 28.33 -7.09 40.31
CA LEU A 87 27.84 -8.47 40.20
C LEU A 87 27.59 -9.12 41.57
N GLU A 88 28.32 -8.71 42.61
CA GLU A 88 28.06 -9.14 44.00
C GLU A 88 26.84 -8.43 44.63
N LEU A 89 26.59 -7.17 44.25
CA LEU A 89 25.46 -6.38 44.78
C LEU A 89 24.11 -6.83 44.18
N ALA A 90 24.10 -7.24 42.91
CA ALA A 90 22.91 -7.74 42.23
C ALA A 90 22.39 -9.06 42.83
N LEU A 91 23.30 -9.93 43.31
CA LEU A 91 22.95 -11.18 43.98
C LEU A 91 22.40 -10.96 45.41
N ALA A 92 22.84 -9.89 46.09
CA ALA A 92 22.31 -9.50 47.39
C ALA A 92 20.93 -8.80 47.28
N LEU A 93 20.71 -7.99 46.23
CA LEU A 93 19.47 -7.24 45.99
C LEU A 93 18.34 -8.10 45.38
N SER A 94 18.68 -9.19 44.71
CA SER A 94 17.71 -10.15 44.13
C SER A 94 16.82 -10.82 45.19
N LYS A 95 17.30 -10.95 46.44
CA LYS A 95 16.54 -11.59 47.53
C LYS A 95 15.63 -10.66 48.32
N THR A 96 15.67 -9.34 48.10
CA THR A 96 14.98 -8.37 48.97
C THR A 96 13.99 -7.44 48.27
N SER A 97 13.82 -7.48 46.94
CA SER A 97 12.80 -6.68 46.25
C SER A 97 11.84 -7.52 45.40
N LEU A 98 11.03 -8.34 46.07
CA LEU A 98 9.72 -8.73 45.56
C LEU A 98 8.68 -7.77 46.13
N LYS A 99 8.73 -6.51 45.70
CA LYS A 99 7.66 -5.50 45.78
C LYS A 99 8.25 -4.17 45.32
N GLU A 100 8.14 -3.85 44.03
CA GLU A 100 7.94 -2.47 43.54
C GLU A 100 7.78 -2.45 42.01
N GLN A 101 6.57 -2.02 41.59
CA GLN A 101 6.18 -1.36 40.33
C GLN A 101 6.88 -1.75 39.01
N LYS A 102 6.15 -2.43 38.12
CA LYS A 102 6.53 -2.59 36.70
C LYS A 102 6.84 -1.21 36.08
N PRO A 103 7.99 -1.01 35.43
CA PRO A 103 8.38 0.30 34.92
C PRO A 103 7.46 0.77 33.80
N LYS A 104 6.99 2.01 33.90
CA LYS A 104 6.05 2.69 32.99
C LYS A 104 6.46 2.61 31.51
N ASN A 105 7.76 2.59 31.21
CA ASN A 105 8.29 2.53 29.84
C ASN A 105 8.07 1.17 29.16
N ILE A 106 8.09 0.07 29.92
CA ILE A 106 7.80 -1.27 29.39
C ILE A 106 6.31 -1.35 29.00
N LEU A 107 5.43 -0.82 29.85
CA LEU A 107 3.98 -0.77 29.57
C LEU A 107 3.65 0.09 28.34
N VAL A 108 4.38 1.19 28.10
CA VAL A 108 4.19 2.03 26.91
C VAL A 108 4.63 1.30 25.64
N ALA A 109 5.80 0.65 25.65
CA ALA A 109 6.27 -0.12 24.51
C ALA A 109 5.36 -1.31 24.17
N GLU A 110 4.92 -2.07 25.19
CA GLU A 110 3.96 -3.17 25.04
C GLU A 110 2.62 -2.68 24.44
N ASN A 111 2.15 -1.51 24.90
CA ASN A 111 0.93 -0.91 24.36
C ASN A 111 1.08 -0.50 22.89
N LEU A 112 2.22 0.09 22.50
CA LEU A 112 2.50 0.49 21.12
C LEU A 112 2.61 -0.71 20.18
N GLU A 113 3.33 -1.74 20.58
CA GLU A 113 3.43 -2.99 19.82
C GLU A 113 2.03 -3.61 19.65
N SER A 114 1.24 -3.66 20.72
CA SER A 114 -0.12 -4.19 20.64
C SER A 114 -1.02 -3.39 19.70
N LYS A 115 -0.90 -2.05 19.69
CA LYS A 115 -1.65 -1.17 18.78
C LYS A 115 -1.21 -1.41 17.34
N PHE A 116 0.08 -1.53 17.09
CA PHE A 116 0.63 -1.83 15.77
C PHE A 116 0.11 -3.16 15.22
N ILE A 117 0.25 -4.25 16.00
CA ILE A 117 -0.19 -5.59 15.61
C ILE A 117 -1.71 -5.69 15.41
N LYS A 118 -2.50 -4.91 16.16
CA LYS A 118 -3.96 -4.90 15.97
C LYS A 118 -4.40 -4.04 14.80
N SER A 119 -3.66 -2.97 14.48
CA SER A 119 -4.07 -1.99 13.47
C SER A 119 -3.66 -2.35 12.05
N ILE A 120 -2.59 -3.14 11.89
CA ILE A 120 -2.02 -3.48 10.57
C ILE A 120 -2.32 -4.95 10.26
N PRO A 121 -2.86 -5.28 9.07
CA PRO A 121 -3.12 -6.67 8.68
C PRO A 121 -1.89 -7.54 8.87
N ASN A 122 -2.01 -8.64 9.62
CA ASN A 122 -0.92 -9.60 9.77
C ASN A 122 -1.44 -10.99 10.11
N SER A 123 -0.55 -11.98 10.00
CA SER A 123 -0.86 -13.42 10.19
C SER A 123 -1.77 -14.00 9.10
N LEU A 124 -1.94 -15.33 9.13
CA LEU A 124 -2.82 -16.04 8.21
C LEU A 124 -4.31 -15.81 8.53
N PRO A 125 -5.16 -15.51 7.52
CA PRO A 125 -6.60 -15.35 7.74
C PRO A 125 -7.35 -16.69 7.86
N ILE A 126 -6.73 -17.80 7.45
CA ILE A 126 -7.36 -19.12 7.34
C ILE A 126 -6.33 -20.24 7.51
N THR A 127 -6.74 -21.33 8.16
CA THR A 127 -6.01 -22.59 8.12
C THR A 127 -6.08 -23.18 6.71
N ASN A 128 -4.95 -23.23 6.01
CA ASN A 128 -4.89 -23.61 4.60
C ASN A 128 -3.94 -24.79 4.37
N LYS A 129 -4.03 -25.38 3.16
CA LYS A 129 -3.17 -26.46 2.66
C LYS A 129 -2.15 -25.94 1.62
N GLY A 130 -1.73 -24.68 1.74
CA GLY A 130 -0.77 -24.03 0.87
C GLY A 130 -1.36 -22.96 -0.05
N ILE A 131 -0.46 -22.18 -0.64
CA ILE A 131 -0.77 -21.14 -1.63
C ILE A 131 -0.88 -21.81 -3.01
N THR A 132 -2.05 -21.74 -3.63
CA THR A 132 -2.28 -22.25 -5.00
C THR A 132 -1.98 -21.20 -6.06
N SER A 133 -1.98 -19.92 -5.69
CA SER A 133 -1.61 -18.85 -6.59
C SER A 133 -1.03 -17.66 -5.84
N SER A 134 0.17 -17.24 -6.25
CA SER A 134 0.87 -16.10 -5.66
C SER A 134 0.38 -14.76 -6.20
N TYR A 135 0.73 -13.69 -5.48
CA TYR A 135 0.56 -12.31 -5.89
C TYR A 135 1.46 -11.96 -7.10
N GLY A 136 1.03 -11.00 -7.93
CA GLY A 136 1.82 -10.49 -9.06
C GLY A 136 1.45 -11.08 -10.42
N GLN A 137 2.33 -10.91 -11.41
CA GLN A 137 2.06 -11.34 -12.79
C GLN A 137 2.09 -12.87 -12.90
N ARG A 138 0.99 -13.46 -13.40
CA ARG A 138 0.88 -14.91 -13.60
C ARG A 138 -0.03 -15.27 -14.76
N VAL A 139 0.06 -16.51 -15.23
CA VAL A 139 -0.92 -17.07 -16.18
C VAL A 139 -2.19 -17.43 -15.40
N HIS A 140 -3.33 -16.87 -15.79
CA HIS A 140 -4.60 -17.12 -15.13
C HIS A 140 -5.07 -18.58 -15.37
N PRO A 141 -5.47 -19.34 -14.33
CA PRO A 141 -5.69 -20.79 -14.43
C PRO A 141 -6.84 -21.17 -15.37
N ILE A 142 -7.88 -20.33 -15.41
CA ILE A 142 -9.09 -20.55 -16.23
C ILE A 142 -8.88 -20.01 -17.65
N SER A 143 -8.67 -18.69 -17.80
CA SER A 143 -8.55 -18.06 -19.11
C SER A 143 -7.22 -18.30 -19.84
N LYS A 144 -6.18 -18.83 -19.19
CA LYS A 144 -4.83 -19.07 -19.75
C LYS A 144 -4.10 -17.82 -20.27
N ILE A 145 -4.58 -16.63 -19.92
CA ILE A 145 -3.98 -15.34 -20.29
C ILE A 145 -3.15 -14.83 -19.11
N SER A 146 -2.01 -14.19 -19.42
CA SER A 146 -1.20 -13.49 -18.42
C SER A 146 -1.98 -12.33 -17.81
N ARG A 147 -2.21 -12.37 -16.50
CA ARG A 147 -2.93 -11.35 -15.73
C ARG A 147 -2.24 -11.08 -14.41
N PHE A 148 -2.33 -9.84 -13.95
CA PHE A 148 -1.85 -9.47 -12.63
C PHE A 148 -2.82 -9.98 -11.56
N HIS A 149 -2.29 -10.60 -10.52
CA HIS A 149 -3.04 -11.10 -9.39
C HIS A 149 -2.89 -10.15 -8.19
N HIS A 150 -4.01 -9.60 -7.74
CA HIS A 150 -4.04 -8.57 -6.70
C HIS A 150 -3.96 -9.12 -5.27
N GLY A 151 -3.93 -10.45 -5.11
CA GLY A 151 -3.87 -11.13 -3.82
C GLY A 151 -3.16 -12.47 -3.91
N ILE A 152 -3.49 -13.36 -2.99
CA ILE A 152 -3.06 -14.76 -2.98
C ILE A 152 -4.27 -15.69 -2.87
N ASP A 153 -4.15 -16.88 -3.47
CA ASP A 153 -5.17 -17.92 -3.37
C ASP A 153 -4.69 -18.97 -2.36
N LEU A 154 -5.41 -19.10 -1.25
CA LEU A 154 -5.13 -20.00 -0.14
C LEU A 154 -6.05 -21.22 -0.22
N ARG A 155 -5.48 -22.39 -0.53
CA ARG A 155 -6.25 -23.63 -0.65
C ARG A 155 -6.84 -24.02 0.70
N ALA A 156 -8.15 -24.16 0.76
CA ALA A 156 -8.86 -24.58 1.96
C ALA A 156 -10.04 -25.48 1.58
N GLU A 157 -10.53 -26.27 2.53
CA GLU A 157 -11.77 -27.01 2.32
C GLU A 157 -12.96 -26.04 2.30
N LEU A 158 -14.12 -26.49 1.81
CA LEU A 158 -15.34 -25.69 1.95
C LEU A 158 -15.66 -25.49 3.43
N LYS A 159 -16.16 -24.31 3.77
CA LYS A 159 -16.60 -23.94 5.11
C LYS A 159 -15.48 -23.95 6.16
N THR A 160 -14.23 -23.74 5.78
CA THR A 160 -13.15 -23.50 6.74
C THR A 160 -13.26 -22.07 7.31
N PRO A 161 -13.16 -21.86 8.64
CA PRO A 161 -13.25 -20.54 9.26
C PRO A 161 -12.25 -19.52 8.71
N ILE A 162 -12.71 -18.29 8.49
CA ILE A 162 -11.90 -17.14 8.08
C ILE A 162 -11.95 -16.08 9.18
N TYR A 163 -10.79 -15.53 9.51
CA TYR A 163 -10.63 -14.54 10.57
C TYR A 163 -10.10 -13.19 10.06
N ALA A 164 -10.51 -12.10 10.70
CA ALA A 164 -9.98 -10.78 10.41
C ALA A 164 -8.49 -10.69 10.80
N THR A 165 -7.65 -10.15 9.91
CA THR A 165 -6.20 -10.07 10.14
C THR A 165 -5.76 -8.80 10.87
N ALA A 166 -6.68 -7.87 11.09
CA ALA A 166 -6.52 -6.66 11.91
C ALA A 166 -7.90 -6.15 12.38
N ASP A 167 -7.89 -5.27 13.38
CA ASP A 167 -9.06 -4.52 13.82
C ASP A 167 -9.55 -3.62 12.68
N GLY A 168 -10.87 -3.48 12.53
CA GLY A 168 -11.42 -2.62 11.48
C GLY A 168 -12.93 -2.62 11.44
N PHE A 169 -13.48 -2.04 10.37
CA PHE A 169 -14.90 -2.02 10.10
C PHE A 169 -15.21 -2.66 8.75
N VAL A 170 -16.32 -3.40 8.69
CA VAL A 170 -16.78 -4.08 7.48
C VAL A 170 -17.36 -3.04 6.52
N LYS A 171 -16.59 -2.70 5.49
CA LYS A 171 -16.97 -1.77 4.43
C LYS A 171 -17.92 -2.41 3.41
N TYR A 172 -17.77 -3.71 3.18
CA TYR A 172 -18.59 -4.44 2.21
C TYR A 172 -18.74 -5.90 2.63
N ALA A 173 -19.93 -6.47 2.44
CA ALA A 173 -20.23 -7.89 2.64
C ALA A 173 -21.42 -8.24 1.74
N SER A 174 -21.17 -8.88 0.59
CA SER A 174 -22.24 -9.25 -0.34
C SER A 174 -21.78 -10.28 -1.38
N LEU A 175 -22.76 -10.99 -1.96
CA LEU A 175 -22.57 -11.91 -3.06
C LEU A 175 -22.55 -11.18 -4.41
N SER A 176 -21.48 -11.40 -5.19
CA SER A 176 -21.47 -11.17 -6.63
C SER A 176 -21.47 -12.51 -7.37
N ASN A 177 -22.30 -12.65 -8.40
CA ASN A 177 -22.32 -13.86 -9.24
C ASN A 177 -21.12 -13.98 -10.19
N THR A 178 -20.24 -12.97 -10.23
CA THR A 178 -19.04 -12.95 -11.08
C THR A 178 -17.82 -12.44 -10.31
N GLY A 179 -16.62 -12.71 -10.82
CA GLY A 179 -15.38 -12.22 -10.21
C GLY A 179 -15.15 -12.81 -8.82
N TYR A 180 -15.13 -11.96 -7.79
CA TYR A 180 -14.79 -12.34 -6.41
C TYR A 180 -15.81 -13.27 -5.71
N GLY A 181 -17.03 -13.45 -6.23
CA GLY A 181 -18.03 -14.25 -5.51
C GLY A 181 -18.58 -13.50 -4.29
N TYR A 182 -18.82 -14.23 -3.19
CA TYR A 182 -19.11 -13.60 -1.90
C TYR A 182 -17.83 -12.97 -1.37
N LEU A 183 -17.92 -11.66 -1.16
CA LEU A 183 -16.78 -10.81 -0.83
C LEU A 183 -17.06 -10.06 0.47
N VAL A 184 -16.12 -10.16 1.40
CA VAL A 184 -16.03 -9.29 2.57
C VAL A 184 -14.84 -8.35 2.39
N ILE A 185 -15.04 -7.06 2.62
CA ILE A 185 -14.00 -6.03 2.65
C ILE A 185 -13.99 -5.38 4.02
N ILE A 186 -12.83 -5.40 4.67
CA ILE A 186 -12.62 -4.75 5.96
C ILE A 186 -11.64 -3.59 5.75
N THR A 187 -12.05 -2.40 6.16
CA THR A 187 -11.17 -1.23 6.22
C THR A 187 -10.57 -1.16 7.62
N HIS A 188 -9.25 -0.97 7.67
CA HIS A 188 -8.44 -0.92 8.87
C HIS A 188 -7.90 0.49 9.10
N ASN A 189 -7.16 0.67 10.19
CA ASN A 189 -6.47 1.92 10.47
C ASN A 189 -5.39 2.23 9.43
N TYR A 190 -4.97 3.50 9.39
CA TYR A 190 -3.83 3.97 8.60
C TYR A 190 -3.93 3.70 7.09
N GLY A 191 -5.14 3.54 6.55
CA GLY A 191 -5.38 3.38 5.11
C GLY A 191 -5.26 1.95 4.57
N PHE A 192 -5.17 0.95 5.45
CA PHE A 192 -5.17 -0.46 5.06
C PHE A 192 -6.59 -0.99 4.78
N GLU A 193 -6.71 -1.90 3.83
CA GLU A 193 -7.93 -2.65 3.53
C GLU A 193 -7.57 -4.12 3.28
N THR A 194 -8.41 -5.05 3.75
CA THR A 194 -8.30 -6.47 3.40
C THR A 194 -9.55 -6.96 2.70
N ARG A 195 -9.36 -7.87 1.75
CA ARG A 195 -10.45 -8.47 0.98
C ARG A 195 -10.41 -9.99 1.11
N TYR A 196 -11.58 -10.56 1.34
CA TYR A 196 -11.80 -12.00 1.52
C TYR A 196 -12.85 -12.43 0.48
N ALA A 197 -12.42 -13.15 -0.53
CA ALA A 197 -13.23 -13.51 -1.69
C ALA A 197 -13.40 -15.02 -1.84
N HIS A 198 -14.31 -15.40 -2.74
CA HIS A 198 -14.77 -16.77 -2.97
C HIS A 198 -15.35 -17.42 -1.70
N MET A 199 -15.81 -16.61 -0.76
CA MET A 199 -16.32 -17.07 0.52
C MET A 199 -17.63 -17.86 0.34
N PHE A 200 -17.96 -18.67 1.35
CA PHE A 200 -19.26 -19.30 1.44
C PHE A 200 -20.31 -18.23 1.73
N ASP A 201 -21.39 -18.21 0.96
CA ASP A 201 -22.49 -17.25 1.10
C ASP A 201 -23.29 -17.54 2.38
N LYS A 202 -22.78 -17.03 3.49
CA LYS A 202 -23.38 -17.10 4.82
C LYS A 202 -23.00 -15.85 5.59
N ASP A 203 -24.02 -15.11 6.01
CA ASP A 203 -23.84 -13.92 6.81
C ASP A 203 -23.28 -14.28 8.20
N VAL A 204 -22.03 -13.89 8.44
CA VAL A 204 -21.39 -13.91 9.77
C VAL A 204 -21.14 -12.49 10.25
N VAL A 205 -20.84 -11.57 9.33
CA VAL A 205 -20.66 -10.15 9.57
C VAL A 205 -21.54 -9.32 8.65
N LYS A 206 -21.81 -8.07 9.03
CA LYS A 206 -22.65 -7.14 8.25
C LYS A 206 -21.90 -5.85 7.94
N VAL A 207 -22.27 -5.18 6.85
CA VAL A 207 -21.76 -3.84 6.52
C VAL A 207 -21.97 -2.89 7.72
N GLY A 208 -20.92 -2.15 8.07
CA GLY A 208 -20.89 -1.25 9.22
C GLY A 208 -20.51 -1.90 10.56
N GLN A 209 -20.34 -3.23 10.62
CA GLN A 209 -19.89 -3.92 11.84
C GLN A 209 -18.41 -3.66 12.11
N TRP A 210 -18.08 -3.38 13.36
CA TRP A 210 -16.70 -3.40 13.85
C TRP A 210 -16.27 -4.84 14.14
N VAL A 211 -15.05 -5.19 13.72
CA VAL A 211 -14.46 -6.50 13.94
C VAL A 211 -13.07 -6.36 14.54
N ARG A 212 -12.71 -7.28 15.42
CA ARG A 212 -11.38 -7.35 16.02
C ARG A 212 -10.48 -8.33 15.27
N LYS A 213 -9.17 -8.14 15.36
CA LYS A 213 -8.18 -9.11 14.90
C LYS A 213 -8.47 -10.49 15.51
N GLY A 214 -8.52 -11.51 14.66
CA GLY A 214 -8.83 -12.89 15.04
C GLY A 214 -10.33 -13.17 15.19
N GLU A 215 -11.21 -12.20 14.98
CA GLU A 215 -12.66 -12.43 14.97
C GLU A 215 -13.08 -13.21 13.73
N LEU A 216 -14.01 -14.14 13.90
CA LEU A 216 -14.58 -14.92 12.79
C LEU A 216 -15.42 -14.01 11.90
N ILE A 217 -15.08 -13.95 10.62
CA ILE A 217 -15.76 -13.09 9.64
C ILE A 217 -16.52 -13.85 8.56
N GLY A 218 -16.36 -15.18 8.52
CA GLY A 218 -17.02 -16.03 7.54
C GLY A 218 -16.30 -17.34 7.35
N TYR A 219 -16.55 -17.97 6.21
CA TYR A 219 -15.97 -19.26 5.88
C TYR A 219 -15.54 -19.32 4.41
N SER A 220 -14.51 -20.11 4.10
CA SER A 220 -14.08 -20.35 2.72
C SER A 220 -15.19 -21.03 1.91
N GLY A 221 -15.24 -20.72 0.63
CA GLY A 221 -16.25 -21.24 -0.28
C GLY A 221 -15.66 -21.61 -1.62
N ASN A 222 -16.50 -21.49 -2.64
CA ASN A 222 -16.15 -21.66 -4.04
C ASN A 222 -17.08 -20.80 -4.92
N THR A 223 -17.45 -19.61 -4.43
CA THR A 223 -18.38 -18.70 -5.11
C THR A 223 -17.65 -17.84 -6.14
N GLY A 224 -18.37 -17.30 -7.13
CA GLY A 224 -17.78 -16.46 -8.18
C GLY A 224 -16.90 -17.22 -9.18
N LEU A 225 -15.88 -16.55 -9.71
CA LEU A 225 -14.96 -17.13 -10.70
C LEU A 225 -13.83 -17.90 -10.00
N SER A 226 -14.16 -19.11 -9.53
CA SER A 226 -13.23 -19.99 -8.82
C SER A 226 -13.19 -21.37 -9.48
N SER A 227 -12.00 -21.98 -9.57
CA SER A 227 -11.81 -23.34 -10.10
C SER A 227 -11.92 -24.44 -9.04
N GLY A 228 -12.04 -24.08 -7.75
CA GLY A 228 -12.16 -25.03 -6.64
C GLY A 228 -12.06 -24.34 -5.27
N PRO A 229 -12.38 -25.03 -4.17
CA PRO A 229 -12.43 -24.42 -2.85
C PRO A 229 -11.11 -23.76 -2.42
N HIS A 230 -11.17 -22.46 -2.13
CA HIS A 230 -10.06 -21.66 -1.63
C HIS A 230 -10.57 -20.33 -1.05
N LEU A 231 -9.69 -19.60 -0.38
CA LEU A 231 -9.87 -18.18 -0.07
C LEU A 231 -8.96 -17.36 -0.98
N HIS A 232 -9.53 -16.41 -1.71
CA HIS A 232 -8.73 -15.34 -2.32
C HIS A 232 -8.59 -14.20 -1.31
N TYR A 233 -7.37 -13.83 -0.97
CA TYR A 233 -7.04 -12.85 0.06
C TYR A 233 -6.17 -11.72 -0.50
N GLU A 234 -6.60 -10.48 -0.29
CA GLU A 234 -5.83 -9.29 -0.65
C GLU A 234 -5.50 -8.44 0.58
N VAL A 235 -4.33 -7.81 0.54
CA VAL A 235 -3.98 -6.67 1.40
C VAL A 235 -3.80 -5.46 0.49
N ARG A 236 -4.40 -4.33 0.85
CA ARG A 236 -4.32 -3.09 0.08
C ARG A 236 -3.97 -1.92 0.99
N PHE A 237 -3.32 -0.93 0.41
CA PHE A 237 -3.03 0.36 1.05
C PHE A 237 -3.42 1.48 0.09
N LEU A 238 -4.33 2.37 0.51
CA LEU A 238 -4.86 3.46 -0.30
C LEU A 238 -5.26 2.99 -1.72
N ASP A 239 -6.06 1.92 -1.78
CA ASP A 239 -6.52 1.24 -3.00
C ASP A 239 -5.46 0.56 -3.87
N HIS A 240 -4.18 0.59 -3.51
CA HIS A 240 -3.14 -0.19 -4.19
C HIS A 240 -2.99 -1.59 -3.57
N SER A 241 -2.99 -2.63 -4.41
CA SER A 241 -2.72 -4.00 -3.93
C SER A 241 -1.25 -4.14 -3.53
N LEU A 242 -1.02 -4.79 -2.40
CA LEU A 242 0.29 -5.12 -1.83
C LEU A 242 0.48 -6.63 -1.83
N ASP A 243 1.70 -7.12 -1.62
CA ASP A 243 1.94 -8.56 -1.51
C ASP A 243 1.44 -9.08 -0.14
N PRO A 244 0.35 -9.89 -0.08
CA PRO A 244 -0.16 -10.40 1.19
C PRO A 244 0.83 -11.29 1.93
N LEU A 245 1.80 -11.89 1.23
CA LEU A 245 2.78 -12.79 1.84
C LEU A 245 3.70 -12.04 2.83
N SER A 246 4.03 -10.78 2.54
CA SER A 246 4.81 -9.91 3.43
C SER A 246 4.08 -9.68 4.75
N PHE A 247 2.76 -9.50 4.70
CA PHE A 247 1.91 -9.30 5.89
C PHE A 247 1.66 -10.59 6.66
N ILE A 248 1.59 -11.74 5.97
CA ILE A 248 1.44 -13.04 6.62
C ILE A 248 2.70 -13.42 7.40
N LYS A 249 3.89 -13.23 6.80
CA LYS A 249 5.17 -13.51 7.46
C LYS A 249 5.49 -12.50 8.55
N PHE A 250 5.22 -11.22 8.27
CA PHE A 250 5.31 -10.05 9.15
C PHE A 250 6.69 -9.72 9.78
N ASN A 251 7.65 -10.65 9.80
CA ASN A 251 8.94 -10.46 10.48
C ASN A 251 9.78 -9.29 9.95
N ASN A 252 9.76 -9.04 8.64
CA ASN A 252 10.56 -8.00 7.98
C ASN A 252 9.68 -7.02 7.19
N ILE A 253 8.45 -6.77 7.68
CA ILE A 253 7.43 -6.02 6.93
C ILE A 253 7.90 -4.65 6.45
N PHE A 254 8.74 -3.97 7.23
CA PHE A 254 9.31 -2.66 6.89
C PHE A 254 10.24 -2.68 5.66
N TYR A 255 10.89 -3.83 5.42
CA TYR A 255 11.80 -4.02 4.29
C TYR A 255 11.09 -4.67 3.09
N ASP A 256 10.18 -5.60 3.37
CA ASP A 256 9.48 -6.41 2.38
C ASP A 256 8.43 -5.59 1.61
N GLU A 257 7.79 -4.60 2.26
CA GLU A 257 6.75 -3.78 1.62
C GLU A 257 7.06 -2.28 1.71
N ARG A 258 7.97 -1.82 0.85
CA ARG A 258 8.44 -0.42 0.82
C ARG A 258 7.44 0.59 0.24
N LYS A 259 6.31 0.13 -0.30
CA LYS A 259 5.26 1.04 -0.82
C LYS A 259 4.49 1.73 0.30
N VAL A 260 4.56 1.19 1.52
CA VAL A 260 3.92 1.76 2.70
C VAL A 260 4.88 2.75 3.39
N PRO A 261 4.42 3.97 3.73
CA PRO A 261 5.24 4.96 4.44
C PRO A 261 5.34 4.63 5.94
N TRP A 262 6.09 3.57 6.28
CA TRP A 262 6.12 3.00 7.63
C TRP A 262 6.50 3.97 8.74
N GLN A 263 7.46 4.87 8.51
CA GLN A 263 7.86 5.87 9.51
C GLN A 263 6.69 6.77 9.90
N GLY A 264 5.89 7.21 8.92
CA GLY A 264 4.71 8.04 9.18
C GLY A 264 3.64 7.29 9.97
N ILE A 265 3.44 6.01 9.65
CA ILE A 265 2.47 5.16 10.36
C ILE A 265 2.92 4.89 11.80
N LEU A 266 4.20 4.56 12.01
CA LEU A 266 4.75 4.34 13.35
C LEU A 266 4.64 5.59 14.22
N ARG A 267 4.93 6.76 13.64
CA ARG A 267 4.73 8.05 14.31
C ARG A 267 3.27 8.25 14.70
N ALA A 268 2.34 8.02 13.77
CA ALA A 268 0.91 8.12 14.04
C ALA A 268 0.39 7.10 15.05
N ILE A 269 1.03 5.94 15.21
CA ILE A 269 0.71 4.97 16.28
C ILE A 269 1.27 5.43 17.62
N SER A 270 2.44 6.08 17.63
CA SER A 270 3.10 6.54 18.86
C SER A 270 2.44 7.76 19.50
N GLU A 271 1.80 8.61 18.70
CA GLU A 271 1.18 9.85 19.17
C GLU A 271 -0.22 9.65 19.78
N PHE A 272 -0.83 8.46 19.64
CA PHE A 272 -2.17 8.12 20.13
C PHE A 272 -2.19 6.84 20.98
#